data_AF-A0A9P6BY52-F1
#
_entry.id   AF-A0A9P6BY52-F1
#
_cell.length_a   1.000
_cell.length_b   1.000
_cell.length_c   1.000
_cell.angle_alpha   90.00
_cell.angle_beta   90.00
_cell.angle_gamma   90.00
#
_symmetry.space_group_name_H-M   'P 1'
#
loop_
_entity.id
_entity.type
_entity.pdbx_description
1 polymer ?
#
loop_
_entity_poly.entity_id
_entity_poly.type
_entity_poly.pdbx_seq_one_letter_code
_entity_poly.pdbx_strand_id
1 'polypeptide(L)'
;MSSTTKSQIRDIMAEYLKQCGIAYPHEVCLDEYFRADCYTEAERRGFDMKALKKSLDTGIAIAATCYKHLDNYSTQVYIGVWTGLITYIDDNYGTYSDGLKEFFGRFTHQQPQRYQFLDQLVTMIHELPQHWGTVAANLIFTTQMDFFTASIIDSVIEGIEIKSAMAPDYPQFNRRMAGASRAYAIMSIPPELDLKSWIQVLPDYIHYTDHANDMLSFYKEELRGETLNYISLIAGSNGIAKLEALKKLANETAECYQRGCHLLESSPKALNAYRSFCVGYVGFHALDARYKLDQLNL
;
A
#
# COMPACT_ATOMS: atom_id res chain seq x y z
N MET A 1 23.77 -7.22 10.16
CA MET A 1 24.02 -5.92 9.49
C MET A 1 25.06 -5.13 10.27
N SER A 2 26.01 -4.48 9.59
CA SER A 2 27.06 -3.67 10.24
C SER A 2 26.51 -2.33 10.75
N SER A 3 27.18 -1.71 11.74
CA SER A 3 26.85 -0.36 12.21
C SER A 3 26.96 0.68 11.08
N THR A 4 27.94 0.53 10.18
CA THR A 4 28.12 1.38 9.00
C THR A 4 26.92 1.30 8.06
N THR A 5 26.48 0.09 7.71
CA THR A 5 25.30 -0.12 6.83
C THR A 5 24.05 0.50 7.44
N LYS A 6 23.84 0.32 8.75
CA LYS A 6 22.72 0.92 9.47
C LYS A 6 22.75 2.45 9.41
N SER A 7 23.91 3.07 9.61
CA SER A 7 24.08 4.53 9.49
C SER A 7 23.76 5.02 8.07
N GLN A 8 24.21 4.30 7.05
CA GLN A 8 23.95 4.66 5.65
C GLN A 8 22.45 4.59 5.30
N ILE A 9 21.73 3.58 5.79
CA ILE A 9 20.27 3.47 5.62
C ILE A 9 19.58 4.68 6.28
N ARG A 10 19.95 5.01 7.53
CA ARG A 10 19.43 6.19 8.22
C ARG A 10 19.66 7.46 7.41
N ASP A 11 20.88 7.69 6.95
CA ASP A 11 21.25 8.93 6.25
C ASP A 11 20.46 9.08 4.93
N ILE A 12 20.23 7.98 4.21
CA ILE A 12 19.40 7.97 3.00
C ILE A 12 17.93 8.31 3.32
N MET A 13 17.36 7.68 4.36
CA MET A 13 15.97 7.95 4.76
C MET A 13 15.78 9.38 5.28
N ALA A 14 16.72 9.90 6.07
CA ALA A 14 16.68 11.27 6.57
C ALA A 14 16.75 12.31 5.44
N GLU A 15 17.59 12.08 4.43
CA GLU A 15 17.67 12.95 3.26
C GLU A 15 16.39 12.89 2.41
N TYR A 16 15.78 11.71 2.22
CA TYR A 16 14.47 11.57 1.57
C TYR A 16 13.39 12.39 2.29
N LEU A 17 13.29 12.27 3.62
CA LEU A 17 12.31 12.99 4.44
C LEU A 17 12.49 14.49 4.30
N LYS A 18 13.74 14.96 4.35
CA LYS A 18 14.11 16.36 4.14
C LYS A 18 13.73 16.86 2.75
N GLN A 19 13.99 16.09 1.68
CA GLN A 19 13.61 16.48 0.31
C GLN A 19 12.09 16.57 0.11
N CYS A 20 11.32 15.76 0.85
CA CYS A 20 9.86 15.82 0.85
C CYS A 20 9.30 16.89 1.82
N GLY A 21 10.13 17.48 2.68
CA GLY A 21 9.65 18.35 3.75
C GLY A 21 8.76 17.63 4.78
N ILE A 22 8.95 16.31 4.95
CA ILE A 22 8.21 15.49 5.90
C ILE A 22 9.04 15.33 7.17
N ALA A 23 8.51 15.75 8.31
CA ALA A 23 9.12 15.47 9.61
C ALA A 23 8.89 14.01 9.99
N TYR A 24 9.92 13.33 10.52
CA TYR A 24 9.75 11.97 11.03
C TYR A 24 8.84 12.00 12.27
N PRO A 25 7.78 11.17 12.31
CA PRO A 25 6.86 11.17 13.44
C PRO A 25 7.36 10.22 14.55
N HIS A 26 7.59 10.77 15.75
CA HIS A 26 8.10 10.00 16.91
C HIS A 26 7.00 9.48 17.85
N GLU A 27 5.79 10.04 17.80
CA GLU A 27 4.69 9.74 18.73
C GLU A 27 3.37 9.57 17.96
N VAL A 28 3.34 8.63 17.02
CA VAL A 28 2.09 8.29 16.34
C VAL A 28 1.21 7.51 17.34
N CYS A 29 0.07 8.07 17.69
CA CYS A 29 -0.94 7.38 18.50
C CYS A 29 -2.20 7.13 17.67
N LEU A 30 -2.71 5.90 17.75
CA LEU A 30 -3.99 5.56 17.14
C LEU A 30 -5.14 6.07 18.01
N ASP A 31 -6.19 6.57 17.35
CA ASP A 31 -7.43 6.93 18.01
C ASP A 31 -8.19 5.65 18.41
N GLU A 32 -8.32 5.43 19.71
CA GLU A 32 -9.01 4.26 20.27
C GLU A 32 -10.50 4.22 19.91
N TYR A 33 -11.14 5.37 19.70
CA TYR A 33 -12.54 5.40 19.24
C TYR A 33 -12.64 4.95 17.79
N PHE A 34 -11.77 5.45 16.92
CA PHE A 34 -11.71 5.01 15.53
C PHE A 34 -11.39 3.51 15.43
N ARG A 35 -10.48 3.02 16.29
CA ARG A 35 -10.18 1.58 16.40
C ARG A 35 -11.43 0.79 16.80
N ALA A 36 -12.14 1.21 17.85
CA ALA A 36 -13.36 0.54 18.31
C ALA A 36 -14.45 0.52 17.24
N ASP A 37 -14.62 1.60 16.48
CA ASP A 37 -15.60 1.69 15.40
C ASP A 37 -15.25 0.75 14.24
N CYS A 38 -13.98 0.63 13.87
CA CYS A 38 -13.54 -0.34 12.85
C CYS A 38 -13.77 -1.79 13.28
N TYR A 39 -13.53 -2.13 14.55
CA TYR A 39 -13.86 -3.45 15.09
C TYR A 39 -15.36 -3.71 15.08
N THR A 40 -16.16 -2.75 15.53
CA THR A 40 -17.63 -2.83 15.51
C THR A 40 -18.16 -3.04 14.10
N GLU A 41 -17.61 -2.31 13.13
CA GLU A 41 -18.00 -2.45 11.72
C GLU A 41 -17.60 -3.81 11.16
N ALA A 42 -16.41 -4.32 11.52
CA ALA A 42 -15.99 -5.64 11.10
C ALA A 42 -16.89 -6.76 11.67
N GLU A 43 -17.27 -6.65 12.95
CA GLU A 43 -18.24 -7.55 13.59
C GLU A 43 -19.61 -7.48 12.94
N ARG A 44 -20.10 -6.27 12.62
CA ARG A 44 -21.38 -6.05 11.93
C ARG A 44 -21.41 -6.70 10.54
N ARG A 45 -20.26 -6.74 9.85
CA ARG A 45 -20.07 -7.43 8.55
C ARG A 45 -19.91 -8.95 8.70
N GLY A 46 -19.91 -9.46 9.93
CA GLY A 46 -19.82 -10.88 10.23
C GLY A 46 -18.44 -11.49 9.98
N PHE A 47 -17.37 -10.69 10.01
CA PHE A 47 -16.01 -11.23 9.89
C PHE A 47 -15.68 -12.13 11.09
N ASP A 48 -14.91 -13.20 10.85
CA ASP A 48 -14.30 -13.94 11.94
C ASP A 48 -13.20 -13.08 12.58
N MET A 49 -13.56 -12.41 13.67
CA MET A 49 -12.66 -11.51 14.39
C MET A 49 -11.45 -12.22 15.00
N LYS A 50 -11.54 -13.53 15.27
CA LYS A 50 -10.38 -14.28 15.77
C LYS A 50 -9.31 -14.39 14.70
N ALA A 51 -9.72 -14.57 13.44
CA ALA A 51 -8.83 -14.65 12.30
C ALA A 51 -8.36 -13.26 11.82
N LEU A 52 -9.29 -12.30 11.72
CA LEU A 52 -9.04 -10.99 11.10
C LEU A 52 -8.27 -10.01 12.00
N LYS A 53 -8.25 -10.20 13.33
CA LYS A 53 -7.75 -9.22 14.31
C LYS A 53 -6.43 -8.54 13.92
N LYS A 54 -5.41 -9.34 13.60
CA LYS A 54 -4.04 -8.85 13.35
C LYS A 54 -3.96 -7.98 12.09
N SER A 55 -4.58 -8.43 11.00
CA SER A 55 -4.59 -7.68 9.75
C SER A 55 -5.52 -6.47 9.85
N LEU A 56 -6.62 -6.57 10.60
CA LEU A 56 -7.49 -5.44 10.90
C LEU A 56 -6.75 -4.34 11.64
N ASP A 57 -5.95 -4.66 12.66
CA ASP A 57 -5.11 -3.67 13.34
C ASP A 57 -4.16 -2.96 12.36
N THR A 58 -3.63 -3.67 11.35
CA THR A 58 -2.81 -3.07 10.28
C THR A 58 -3.64 -2.13 9.40
N GLY A 59 -4.84 -2.54 8.99
CA GLY A 59 -5.75 -1.70 8.21
C GLY A 59 -6.19 -0.45 8.96
N ILE A 60 -6.49 -0.57 10.24
CA ILE A 60 -6.83 0.56 11.12
C ILE A 60 -5.65 1.53 11.21
N ALA A 61 -4.43 1.02 11.37
CA ALA A 61 -3.24 1.86 11.43
C ALA A 61 -3.03 2.65 10.13
N ILE A 62 -3.21 2.01 8.97
CA ILE A 62 -3.17 2.68 7.67
C ILE A 62 -4.29 3.74 7.55
N ALA A 63 -5.53 3.38 7.88
CA ALA A 63 -6.67 4.28 7.77
C ALA A 63 -6.51 5.54 8.66
N ALA A 64 -6.18 5.33 9.93
CA ALA A 64 -6.05 6.39 10.93
C ALA A 64 -4.92 7.37 10.63
N THR A 65 -3.83 6.90 10.01
CA THR A 65 -2.67 7.74 9.70
C THR A 65 -2.78 8.41 8.33
N CYS A 66 -3.29 7.71 7.32
CA CYS A 66 -3.21 8.14 5.92
C CYS A 66 -4.50 8.81 5.40
N TYR A 67 -5.64 8.70 6.10
CA TYR A 67 -6.95 9.10 5.56
C TYR A 67 -7.78 9.99 6.48
N LYS A 68 -7.18 10.49 7.57
CA LYS A 68 -7.86 11.37 8.54
C LYS A 68 -8.38 12.68 7.92
N HIS A 69 -7.82 13.09 6.78
CA HIS A 69 -8.23 14.29 6.04
C HIS A 69 -9.52 14.12 5.23
N LEU A 70 -10.08 12.90 5.12
CA LEU A 70 -11.33 12.67 4.42
C LEU A 70 -12.51 13.13 5.29
N ASP A 71 -13.44 13.92 4.74
CA ASP A 71 -14.60 14.42 5.50
C ASP A 71 -15.58 13.29 5.89
N ASN A 72 -15.70 12.25 5.06
CA ASN A 72 -16.64 11.15 5.31
C ASN A 72 -16.02 10.08 6.22
N TYR A 73 -16.47 10.06 7.48
CA TYR A 73 -16.03 9.09 8.48
C TYR A 73 -16.30 7.63 8.09
N SER A 74 -17.44 7.33 7.46
CA SER A 74 -17.74 5.95 7.06
C SER A 74 -16.80 5.45 5.96
N THR A 75 -16.29 6.35 5.10
CA THR A 75 -15.24 6.04 4.13
C THR A 75 -13.93 5.70 4.84
N GLN A 76 -13.55 6.44 5.89
CA GLN A 76 -12.33 6.13 6.66
C GLN A 76 -12.42 4.73 7.31
N VAL A 77 -13.56 4.42 7.93
CA VAL A 77 -13.82 3.09 8.52
C VAL A 77 -13.80 2.00 7.46
N TYR A 78 -14.46 2.22 6.31
CA TYR A 78 -14.44 1.29 5.18
C TYR A 78 -12.99 0.98 4.75
N ILE A 79 -12.14 2.00 4.60
CA ILE A 79 -10.73 1.81 4.21
C ILE A 79 -10.02 0.92 5.22
N GLY A 80 -10.18 1.17 6.53
CA GLY A 80 -9.55 0.38 7.57
C GLY A 80 -9.95 -1.10 7.53
N VAL A 81 -11.24 -1.37 7.42
CA VAL A 81 -11.77 -2.73 7.34
C VAL A 81 -11.37 -3.42 6.03
N TRP A 82 -11.44 -2.71 4.90
CA TRP A 82 -11.07 -3.22 3.59
C TRP A 82 -9.58 -3.59 3.55
N THR A 83 -8.71 -2.71 4.04
CA THR A 83 -7.27 -2.97 4.13
C THR A 83 -6.96 -4.17 5.01
N GLY A 84 -7.66 -4.30 6.14
CA GLY A 84 -7.52 -5.46 7.02
C GLY A 84 -7.94 -6.78 6.35
N LEU A 85 -9.02 -6.74 5.55
CA LEU A 85 -9.49 -7.89 4.79
C LEU A 85 -8.51 -8.32 3.69
N ILE A 86 -8.05 -7.39 2.85
CA ILE A 86 -7.12 -7.74 1.76
C ILE A 86 -5.78 -8.22 2.30
N THR A 87 -5.31 -7.65 3.42
CA THR A 87 -4.08 -8.08 4.09
C THR A 87 -4.24 -9.47 4.67
N TYR A 88 -5.40 -9.79 5.25
CA TYR A 88 -5.68 -11.14 5.76
C TYR A 88 -5.66 -12.19 4.65
N ILE A 89 -6.31 -11.88 3.52
CA ILE A 89 -6.38 -12.80 2.37
C ILE A 89 -4.97 -13.06 1.82
N ASP A 90 -4.15 -12.01 1.71
CA ASP A 90 -2.76 -12.09 1.24
C ASP A 90 -1.87 -12.91 2.20
N ASP A 91 -1.87 -12.56 3.49
CA ASP A 91 -1.13 -13.29 4.54
C ASP A 91 -1.50 -14.78 4.60
N ASN A 92 -2.70 -15.14 4.15
CA ASN A 92 -3.24 -16.50 4.14
C ASN A 92 -3.46 -17.04 2.72
N TYR A 93 -2.71 -16.55 1.72
CA TYR A 93 -2.87 -16.92 0.31
C TYR A 93 -2.91 -18.44 0.10
N GLY A 94 -2.06 -19.21 0.80
CA GLY A 94 -2.05 -20.68 0.69
C GLY A 94 -3.41 -21.33 0.98
N THR A 95 -4.19 -20.77 1.91
CA THR A 95 -5.55 -21.23 2.25
C THR A 95 -6.57 -20.83 1.20
N TYR A 96 -6.41 -19.64 0.59
CA TYR A 96 -7.41 -19.05 -0.32
C TYR A 96 -7.08 -19.23 -1.80
N SER A 97 -5.92 -19.81 -2.15
CA SER A 97 -5.37 -19.82 -3.50
C SER A 97 -6.30 -20.41 -4.57
N ASP A 98 -7.01 -21.50 -4.26
CA ASP A 98 -8.00 -22.11 -5.15
C ASP A 98 -9.26 -21.23 -5.32
N GLY A 99 -9.71 -20.60 -4.24
CA GLY A 99 -10.80 -19.62 -4.26
C GLY A 99 -10.45 -18.38 -5.07
N LEU A 100 -9.22 -17.87 -4.94
CA LEU A 100 -8.74 -16.71 -5.69
C LEU A 100 -8.65 -17.00 -7.19
N LYS A 101 -8.21 -18.21 -7.58
CA LYS A 101 -8.19 -18.66 -9.00
C LYS A 101 -9.59 -18.69 -9.62
N GLU A 102 -10.61 -19.02 -8.83
CA GLU A 102 -12.01 -19.06 -9.28
C GLU A 102 -12.73 -17.72 -9.11
N PHE A 103 -12.15 -16.75 -8.37
CA PHE A 103 -12.85 -15.58 -7.85
C PHE A 103 -13.53 -14.76 -8.93
N PHE A 104 -12.78 -14.38 -9.97
CA PHE A 104 -13.29 -13.54 -11.05
C PHE A 104 -14.41 -14.25 -11.82
N GLY A 105 -14.23 -15.53 -12.13
CA GLY A 105 -15.24 -16.33 -12.80
C GLY A 105 -16.53 -16.42 -11.98
N ARG A 106 -16.44 -16.70 -10.67
CA ARG A 106 -17.59 -16.73 -9.78
C ARG A 106 -18.27 -15.37 -9.67
N PHE A 107 -17.49 -14.30 -9.54
CA PHE A 107 -17.97 -12.92 -9.44
C PHE A 107 -18.79 -12.53 -10.67
N THR A 108 -18.28 -12.75 -11.89
CA THR A 108 -19.01 -12.38 -13.12
C THR A 108 -20.27 -13.22 -13.34
N HIS A 109 -20.31 -14.45 -12.84
CA HIS A 109 -21.48 -15.32 -12.91
C HIS A 109 -22.43 -15.14 -11.72
N GLN A 110 -22.17 -14.18 -10.82
CA GLN A 110 -22.94 -13.94 -9.60
C GLN A 110 -23.09 -15.20 -8.72
N GLN A 111 -22.05 -16.02 -8.70
CA GLN A 111 -21.99 -17.22 -7.87
C GLN A 111 -21.37 -16.87 -6.51
N PRO A 112 -21.78 -17.56 -5.43
CA PRO A 112 -21.08 -17.48 -4.15
C PRO A 112 -19.59 -17.79 -4.32
N GLN A 113 -18.76 -17.03 -3.61
CA GLN A 113 -17.33 -17.28 -3.55
C GLN A 113 -17.05 -18.55 -2.77
N ARG A 114 -15.86 -19.11 -2.99
CA ARG A 114 -15.48 -20.39 -2.37
C ARG A 114 -15.33 -20.30 -0.85
N TYR A 115 -15.01 -19.11 -0.34
CA TYR A 115 -14.78 -18.87 1.08
C TYR A 115 -15.54 -17.63 1.54
N GLN A 116 -15.99 -17.65 2.79
CA GLN A 116 -16.76 -16.55 3.38
C GLN A 116 -16.04 -15.20 3.32
N PHE A 117 -14.73 -15.15 3.58
CA PHE A 117 -13.95 -13.91 3.46
C PHE A 117 -13.94 -13.34 2.03
N LEU A 118 -14.03 -14.20 1.00
CA LEU A 118 -14.14 -13.76 -0.39
C LEU A 118 -15.56 -13.28 -0.71
N ASP A 119 -16.62 -13.87 -0.13
CA ASP A 119 -17.99 -13.34 -0.24
C ASP A 119 -18.11 -11.96 0.44
N GLN A 120 -17.46 -11.79 1.58
CA GLN A 120 -17.41 -10.51 2.28
C GLN A 120 -16.64 -9.46 1.48
N LEU A 121 -15.57 -9.87 0.80
CA LEU A 121 -14.86 -9.00 -0.14
C LEU A 121 -15.78 -8.57 -1.29
N VAL A 122 -16.56 -9.48 -1.87
CA VAL A 122 -17.56 -9.14 -2.91
C VAL A 122 -18.58 -8.13 -2.39
N THR A 123 -19.03 -8.29 -1.14
CA THR A 123 -19.95 -7.33 -0.50
C THR A 123 -19.33 -5.94 -0.42
N MET A 124 -18.08 -5.84 0.03
CA MET A 124 -17.35 -4.57 0.07
C MET A 124 -17.14 -3.97 -1.33
N ILE A 125 -16.82 -4.80 -2.33
CA ILE A 125 -16.67 -4.35 -3.73
C ILE A 125 -17.94 -3.64 -4.25
N HIS A 126 -19.13 -4.15 -3.90
CA HIS A 126 -20.39 -3.51 -4.30
C HIS A 126 -20.64 -2.15 -3.64
N GLU A 127 -19.97 -1.84 -2.53
CA GLU A 127 -20.08 -0.55 -1.83
C GLU A 127 -19.15 0.52 -2.41
N LEU A 128 -18.12 0.16 -3.20
CA LEU A 128 -17.14 1.10 -3.75
C LEU A 128 -17.76 2.34 -4.44
N PRO A 129 -18.80 2.21 -5.30
CA PRO A 129 -19.38 3.37 -5.97
C PRO A 129 -20.06 4.36 -5.01
N GLN A 130 -20.48 3.90 -3.82
CA GLN A 130 -21.10 4.75 -2.80
C GLN A 130 -20.09 5.67 -2.13
N HIS A 131 -18.83 5.23 -2.06
CA HIS A 131 -17.74 5.98 -1.43
C HIS A 131 -16.97 6.87 -2.40
N TRP A 132 -16.77 6.44 -3.66
CA TRP A 132 -15.89 7.15 -4.61
C TRP A 132 -16.49 7.44 -5.99
N GLY A 133 -17.76 7.09 -6.22
CA GLY A 133 -18.38 7.23 -7.54
C GLY A 133 -17.78 6.26 -8.58
N THR A 134 -18.29 6.31 -9.81
CA THR A 134 -18.06 5.24 -10.80
C THR A 134 -16.60 5.04 -11.21
N VAL A 135 -15.89 6.11 -11.61
CA VAL A 135 -14.55 5.96 -12.19
C VAL A 135 -13.54 5.51 -11.13
N ALA A 136 -13.53 6.15 -9.97
CA ALA A 136 -12.62 5.78 -8.89
C ALA A 136 -12.95 4.40 -8.32
N ALA A 137 -14.24 4.04 -8.16
CA ALA A 137 -14.64 2.69 -7.77
C ALA A 137 -14.13 1.62 -8.75
N ASN A 138 -14.25 1.86 -10.06
CA ASN A 138 -13.75 0.93 -11.07
C ASN A 138 -12.23 0.74 -10.99
N LEU A 139 -11.48 1.84 -10.78
CA LEU A 139 -10.02 1.77 -10.65
C LEU A 139 -9.57 1.06 -9.36
N ILE A 140 -10.29 1.25 -8.26
CA ILE A 140 -10.07 0.54 -6.99
C ILE A 140 -10.39 -0.95 -7.15
N PHE A 141 -11.50 -1.29 -7.82
CA PHE A 141 -11.88 -2.67 -8.11
C PHE A 141 -10.84 -3.38 -8.97
N THR A 142 -10.39 -2.76 -10.07
CA THR A 142 -9.36 -3.38 -10.92
C THR A 142 -8.04 -3.53 -10.19
N THR A 143 -7.66 -2.60 -9.30
CA THR A 143 -6.46 -2.80 -8.45
C THR A 143 -6.57 -4.03 -7.56
N GLN A 144 -7.74 -4.29 -6.97
CA GLN A 144 -7.95 -5.50 -6.19
C GLN A 144 -7.79 -6.77 -7.03
N MET A 145 -8.32 -6.75 -8.25
CA MET A 145 -8.20 -7.90 -9.16
C MET A 145 -6.75 -8.11 -9.61
N ASP A 146 -6.03 -7.04 -9.93
CA ASP A 146 -4.60 -7.08 -10.25
C ASP A 146 -3.81 -7.68 -9.08
N PHE A 147 -4.09 -7.23 -7.85
CA PHE A 147 -3.43 -7.69 -6.63
C PHE A 147 -3.59 -9.20 -6.40
N PHE A 148 -4.82 -9.73 -6.43
CA PHE A 148 -5.01 -11.18 -6.27
C PHE A 148 -4.48 -11.99 -7.45
N THR A 149 -4.54 -11.43 -8.66
CA THR A 149 -3.97 -12.08 -9.85
C THR A 149 -2.44 -12.16 -9.74
N ALA A 150 -1.79 -11.16 -9.16
CA ALA A 150 -0.36 -11.18 -8.90
C ALA A 150 0.01 -12.33 -7.94
N SER A 151 -0.71 -12.51 -6.83
CA SER A 151 -0.47 -13.63 -5.91
C SER A 151 -0.63 -15.00 -6.59
N ILE A 152 -1.56 -15.11 -7.55
CA ILE A 152 -1.71 -16.32 -8.38
C ILE A 152 -0.51 -16.51 -9.30
N ILE A 153 -0.07 -15.44 -9.98
CA ILE A 153 1.10 -15.48 -10.85
C ILE A 153 2.33 -15.92 -10.06
N ASP A 154 2.61 -15.29 -8.91
CA ASP A 154 3.75 -15.60 -8.04
C ASP A 154 3.79 -17.09 -7.67
N SER A 155 2.62 -17.67 -7.36
CA SER A 155 2.49 -19.11 -7.07
C SER A 155 2.73 -20.00 -8.29
N VAL A 156 2.34 -19.57 -9.49
CA VAL A 156 2.52 -20.34 -10.74
C VAL A 156 3.96 -20.31 -11.22
N ILE A 157 4.66 -19.19 -10.99
CA ILE A 157 6.05 -18.99 -11.42
C ILE A 157 7.07 -19.32 -10.33
N GLU A 158 6.64 -19.89 -9.21
CA GLU A 158 7.53 -20.28 -8.12
C GLU A 158 8.67 -21.18 -8.64
N GLY A 159 9.92 -20.78 -8.35
CA GLY A 159 11.12 -21.49 -8.82
C GLY A 159 11.57 -21.15 -10.25
N ILE A 160 10.84 -20.30 -10.99
CA ILE A 160 11.31 -19.78 -12.27
C ILE A 160 12.41 -18.73 -12.04
N GLU A 161 13.51 -18.86 -12.78
CA GLU A 161 14.54 -17.82 -12.83
C GLU A 161 14.00 -16.58 -13.56
N ILE A 162 13.87 -15.47 -12.84
CA ILE A 162 13.53 -14.17 -13.45
C ILE A 162 14.77 -13.66 -14.20
N LYS A 163 14.71 -13.68 -15.53
CA LYS A 163 15.76 -13.16 -16.41
C LYS A 163 15.71 -11.63 -16.48
N SER A 164 15.87 -10.93 -15.35
CA SER A 164 15.71 -9.47 -15.24
C SER A 164 16.55 -8.69 -16.25
N ALA A 165 17.76 -9.17 -16.58
CA ALA A 165 18.61 -8.56 -17.61
C ALA A 165 18.01 -8.57 -19.02
N MET A 166 17.18 -9.56 -19.34
CA MET A 166 16.48 -9.69 -20.63
C MET A 166 15.04 -9.16 -20.58
N ALA A 167 14.53 -8.86 -19.40
CA ALA A 167 13.17 -8.36 -19.15
C ALA A 167 13.20 -7.17 -18.18
N PRO A 168 13.81 -6.03 -18.57
CA PRO A 168 14.09 -4.91 -17.66
C PRO A 168 12.82 -4.28 -17.06
N ASP A 169 11.68 -4.38 -17.75
CA ASP A 169 10.39 -3.84 -17.28
C ASP A 169 9.62 -4.78 -16.36
N TYR A 170 10.00 -6.06 -16.29
CA TYR A 170 9.24 -7.07 -15.54
C TYR A 170 9.15 -6.76 -14.03
N PRO A 171 10.22 -6.33 -13.33
CA PRO A 171 10.11 -5.96 -11.92
C PRO A 171 9.08 -4.85 -11.67
N GLN A 172 9.05 -3.82 -12.52
CA GLN A 172 8.10 -2.72 -12.39
C GLN A 172 6.67 -3.15 -12.75
N PHE A 173 6.51 -4.00 -13.76
CA PHE A 173 5.23 -4.61 -14.10
C PHE A 173 4.69 -5.44 -12.92
N ASN A 174 5.51 -6.32 -12.35
CA ASN A 174 5.12 -7.14 -11.20
C ASN A 174 4.75 -6.27 -10.01
N ARG A 175 5.53 -5.22 -9.72
CA ARG A 175 5.24 -4.30 -8.61
C ARG A 175 3.90 -3.60 -8.78
N ARG A 176 3.56 -3.16 -10.00
CA ARG A 176 2.26 -2.51 -10.30
C ARG A 176 1.07 -3.45 -10.13
N MET A 177 1.26 -4.75 -10.37
CA MET A 177 0.24 -5.79 -10.18
C MET A 177 0.11 -6.18 -8.71
N ALA A 178 1.22 -6.51 -8.06
CA ALA A 178 1.29 -7.00 -6.68
C ALA A 178 1.13 -5.88 -5.62
N GLY A 179 1.00 -4.62 -6.04
CA GLY A 179 0.78 -3.48 -5.16
C GLY A 179 -0.68 -3.05 -5.11
N ALA A 180 -1.15 -2.64 -3.94
CA ALA A 180 -2.44 -1.97 -3.77
C ALA A 180 -2.35 -0.43 -3.92
N SER A 181 -1.19 0.09 -4.35
CA SER A 181 -0.87 1.53 -4.36
C SER A 181 -1.84 2.39 -5.18
N ARG A 182 -2.36 1.88 -6.29
CA ARG A 182 -3.39 2.59 -7.07
C ARG A 182 -4.69 2.75 -6.28
N ALA A 183 -5.11 1.74 -5.53
CA ALA A 183 -6.29 1.85 -4.68
C ALA A 183 -6.05 2.83 -3.54
N TYR A 184 -4.92 2.73 -2.84
CA TYR A 184 -4.58 3.64 -1.74
C TYR A 184 -4.48 5.10 -2.19
N ALA A 185 -3.80 5.37 -3.31
CA ALA A 185 -3.73 6.69 -3.91
C ALA A 185 -5.12 7.27 -4.19
N ILE A 186 -6.00 6.50 -4.83
CA ILE A 186 -7.35 6.96 -5.17
C ILE A 186 -8.23 7.14 -3.93
N MET A 187 -8.17 6.21 -2.98
CA MET A 187 -8.94 6.26 -1.74
C MET A 187 -8.62 7.51 -0.91
N SER A 188 -7.42 8.07 -1.07
CA SER A 188 -6.99 9.28 -0.36
C SER A 188 -7.59 10.56 -0.93
N ILE A 189 -8.05 10.55 -2.19
CA ILE A 189 -8.59 11.73 -2.84
C ILE A 189 -10.05 11.92 -2.40
N PRO A 190 -10.44 13.12 -1.90
CA PRO A 190 -11.83 13.39 -1.55
C PRO A 190 -12.77 13.13 -2.74
N PRO A 191 -13.82 12.31 -2.56
CA PRO A 191 -14.63 11.79 -3.66
C PRO A 191 -15.45 12.85 -4.38
N GLU A 192 -15.61 14.04 -3.80
CA GLU A 192 -16.29 15.17 -4.43
C GLU A 192 -15.42 15.92 -5.47
N LEU A 193 -14.12 15.61 -5.58
CA LEU A 193 -13.22 16.26 -6.52
C LEU A 193 -13.36 15.68 -7.94
N ASP A 194 -13.45 16.57 -8.93
CA ASP A 194 -13.47 16.20 -10.35
C ASP A 194 -12.17 15.43 -10.70
N LEU A 195 -12.31 14.30 -11.39
CA LEU A 195 -11.23 13.49 -11.94
C LEU A 195 -10.16 14.34 -12.63
N LYS A 196 -10.56 15.39 -13.37
CA LYS A 196 -9.64 16.28 -14.09
C LYS A 196 -8.65 17.01 -13.18
N SER A 197 -9.00 17.19 -11.91
CA SER A 197 -8.19 17.92 -10.93
C SER A 197 -7.06 17.10 -10.32
N TRP A 198 -7.05 15.78 -10.51
CA TRP A 198 -6.07 14.89 -9.86
C TRP A 198 -5.60 13.71 -10.73
N ILE A 199 -6.27 13.36 -11.83
CA ILE A 199 -5.91 12.15 -12.60
C ILE A 199 -4.46 12.17 -13.11
N GLN A 200 -3.91 13.34 -13.40
CA GLN A 200 -2.52 13.48 -13.88
C GLN A 200 -1.47 13.18 -12.81
N VAL A 201 -1.80 13.35 -11.51
CA VAL A 201 -0.86 12.98 -10.43
C VAL A 201 -0.83 11.47 -10.18
N LEU A 202 -1.88 10.73 -10.59
CA LEU A 202 -2.06 9.34 -10.21
C LEU A 202 -0.84 8.44 -10.52
N PRO A 203 -0.14 8.55 -11.66
CA PRO A 203 1.07 7.77 -11.90
C PRO A 203 2.18 8.03 -10.87
N ASP A 204 2.50 9.29 -10.58
CA ASP A 204 3.50 9.68 -9.58
C ASP A 204 3.05 9.30 -8.17
N TYR A 205 1.74 9.30 -7.91
CA TYR A 205 1.18 8.88 -6.64
C TYR A 205 1.36 7.37 -6.41
N ILE A 206 1.08 6.55 -7.43
CA ILE A 206 1.30 5.11 -7.39
C ILE A 206 2.79 4.83 -7.16
N HIS A 207 3.67 5.47 -7.94
CA HIS A 207 5.11 5.31 -7.82
C HIS A 207 5.64 5.73 -6.45
N TYR A 208 5.18 6.86 -5.93
CA TYR A 208 5.51 7.29 -4.57
C TYR A 208 5.12 6.22 -3.54
N THR A 209 3.90 5.69 -3.62
CA THR A 209 3.36 4.77 -2.61
C THR A 209 4.08 3.42 -2.63
N ASP A 210 4.35 2.88 -3.82
CA ASP A 210 5.13 1.65 -3.99
C ASP A 210 6.56 1.84 -3.47
N HIS A 211 7.26 2.87 -3.95
CA HIS A 211 8.66 3.08 -3.63
C HIS A 211 8.89 3.49 -2.17
N ALA A 212 8.00 4.31 -1.60
CA ALA A 212 8.04 4.64 -0.18
C ALA A 212 7.87 3.38 0.68
N ASN A 213 6.98 2.46 0.29
CA ASN A 213 6.84 1.19 0.99
C ASN A 213 8.12 0.35 0.91
N ASP A 214 8.68 0.15 -0.29
CA ASP A 214 9.91 -0.63 -0.51
C ASP A 214 11.13 -0.03 0.24
N MET A 215 11.22 1.30 0.26
CA MET A 215 12.27 2.01 0.98
C MET A 215 12.10 1.90 2.50
N LEU A 216 10.90 2.16 3.04
CA LEU A 216 10.61 2.12 4.48
C LEU A 216 10.58 0.68 5.02
N SER A 217 10.36 -0.32 4.16
CA SER A 217 10.45 -1.73 4.51
C SER A 217 11.88 -2.30 4.43
N PHE A 218 12.77 -1.69 3.65
CA PHE A 218 14.11 -2.21 3.39
C PHE A 218 14.87 -2.62 4.65
N TYR A 219 14.83 -1.81 5.71
CA TYR A 219 15.55 -2.10 6.96
C TYR A 219 15.08 -3.41 7.62
N LYS A 220 13.76 -3.67 7.69
CA LYS A 220 13.25 -4.94 8.24
C LYS A 220 13.64 -6.14 7.37
N GLU A 221 13.70 -5.95 6.07
CA GLU A 221 13.97 -7.00 5.07
C GLU A 221 15.44 -7.41 5.10
N GLU A 222 16.35 -6.43 5.14
CA GLU A 222 17.79 -6.68 5.32
C GLU A 222 18.09 -7.36 6.66
N LEU A 223 17.38 -6.99 7.72
CA LEU A 223 17.51 -7.67 9.02
C LEU A 223 17.05 -9.14 8.98
N ARG A 224 16.14 -9.49 8.07
CA ARG A 224 15.65 -10.87 7.87
C ARG A 224 16.45 -11.64 6.81
N GLY A 225 17.39 -10.99 6.14
CA GLY A 225 18.15 -11.59 5.05
C GLY A 225 17.29 -11.86 3.80
N GLU A 226 16.20 -11.11 3.61
CA GLU A 226 15.35 -11.22 2.43
C GLU A 226 16.14 -10.80 1.18
N THR A 227 16.11 -11.63 0.14
CA THR A 227 16.85 -11.42 -1.13
C THR A 227 15.94 -11.11 -2.31
N LEU A 228 14.63 -11.34 -2.16
CA LEU A 228 13.60 -11.13 -3.18
C LEU A 228 12.70 -9.95 -2.82
N ASN A 229 13.31 -8.78 -2.59
CA ASN A 229 12.60 -7.50 -2.48
C ASN A 229 12.94 -6.58 -3.66
N TYR A 230 12.13 -5.54 -3.86
CA TYR A 230 12.27 -4.64 -5.01
C TYR A 230 13.69 -4.03 -5.12
N ILE A 231 14.26 -3.56 -4.01
CA ILE A 231 15.61 -2.99 -3.99
C ILE A 231 16.68 -4.03 -4.39
N SER A 232 16.55 -5.27 -3.93
CA SER A 232 17.46 -6.36 -4.30
C SER A 232 17.35 -6.70 -5.79
N LEU A 233 16.13 -6.71 -6.34
CA LEU A 233 15.89 -6.95 -7.76
C LEU A 233 16.49 -5.85 -8.64
N ILE A 234 16.29 -4.58 -8.27
CA ILE A 234 16.84 -3.43 -9.00
C ILE A 234 18.36 -3.36 -8.87
N ALA A 235 18.92 -3.67 -7.69
CA ALA A 235 20.36 -3.76 -7.48
C ALA A 235 20.98 -4.84 -8.39
N GLY A 236 20.40 -6.04 -8.40
CA GLY A 236 20.84 -7.14 -9.26
C GLY A 236 20.71 -6.83 -10.76
N SER A 237 19.57 -6.28 -11.18
CA SER A 237 19.31 -5.95 -12.59
C SER A 237 20.24 -4.87 -13.14
N ASN A 238 20.65 -3.91 -12.30
CA ASN A 238 21.54 -2.82 -12.71
C ASN A 238 23.03 -3.11 -12.42
N GLY A 239 23.35 -4.22 -11.75
CA GLY A 239 24.72 -4.52 -11.33
C GLY A 239 25.30 -3.54 -10.30
N ILE A 240 24.45 -2.95 -9.44
CA ILE A 240 24.84 -1.97 -8.42
C ILE A 240 24.66 -2.52 -7.00
N ALA A 241 25.25 -1.86 -6.01
CA ALA A 241 25.07 -2.24 -4.60
C ALA A 241 23.64 -1.92 -4.10
N LYS A 242 23.12 -2.72 -3.16
CA LYS A 242 21.79 -2.49 -2.56
C LYS A 242 21.62 -1.08 -1.96
N LEU A 243 22.65 -0.55 -1.29
CA LEU A 243 22.61 0.81 -0.73
C LEU A 243 22.55 1.89 -1.82
N GLU A 244 23.17 1.65 -2.97
CA GLU A 244 23.10 2.54 -4.13
C GLU A 244 21.69 2.50 -4.76
N ALA A 245 21.12 1.31 -4.89
CA ALA A 245 19.73 1.12 -5.33
C ALA A 245 18.73 1.78 -4.36
N LEU A 246 18.91 1.63 -3.04
CA LEU A 246 18.10 2.31 -2.03
C LEU A 246 18.19 3.83 -2.17
N LYS A 247 19.39 4.39 -2.33
CA LYS A 247 19.59 5.84 -2.51
C LYS A 247 18.90 6.35 -3.79
N LYS A 248 19.02 5.61 -4.89
CA LYS A 248 18.35 5.95 -6.15
C LYS A 248 16.83 5.95 -5.96
N LEU A 249 16.28 4.91 -5.34
CA LEU A 249 14.85 4.78 -5.08
C LEU A 249 14.34 5.92 -4.17
N ALA A 250 15.10 6.28 -3.14
CA ALA A 250 14.76 7.36 -2.22
C ALA A 250 14.68 8.72 -2.94
N ASN A 251 15.63 9.02 -3.83
CA ASN A 251 15.60 10.23 -4.65
C ASN A 251 14.41 10.21 -5.63
N GLU A 252 14.20 9.11 -6.35
CA GLU A 252 13.06 8.96 -7.27
C GLU A 252 11.71 9.13 -6.56
N THR A 253 11.59 8.61 -5.33
CA THR A 253 10.40 8.77 -4.48
C THR A 253 10.18 10.24 -4.11
N ALA A 254 11.24 10.96 -3.73
CA ALA A 254 11.15 12.38 -3.42
C ALA A 254 10.81 13.23 -4.66
N GLU A 255 11.34 12.89 -5.82
CA GLU A 255 10.98 13.54 -7.09
C GLU A 255 9.51 13.30 -7.45
N CYS A 256 8.98 12.08 -7.25
CA CYS A 256 7.55 11.79 -7.41
C CYS A 256 6.70 12.66 -6.47
N TYR A 257 7.13 12.82 -5.21
CA TYR A 257 6.47 13.70 -4.24
C TYR A 257 6.42 15.15 -4.71
N GLN A 258 7.56 15.69 -5.16
CA GLN A 258 7.66 17.08 -5.60
C GLN A 258 6.85 17.34 -6.87
N ARG A 259 6.94 16.46 -7.87
CA ARG A 259 6.11 16.54 -9.08
C ARG A 259 4.63 16.43 -8.77
N GLY A 260 4.24 15.51 -7.88
CA GLY A 260 2.86 15.36 -7.45
C GLY A 260 2.32 16.61 -6.75
N CYS A 261 3.14 17.25 -5.91
CA CYS A 261 2.80 18.55 -5.33
C CYS A 261 2.57 19.61 -6.42
N HIS A 262 3.46 19.69 -7.41
CA HIS A 262 3.37 20.66 -8.50
C HIS A 262 2.13 20.48 -9.37
N LEU A 263 1.85 19.23 -9.78
CA LEU A 263 0.68 18.88 -10.59
C LEU A 263 -0.64 19.23 -9.90
N LEU A 264 -0.66 19.22 -8.57
CA LEU A 264 -1.84 19.50 -7.75
C LEU A 264 -1.93 20.95 -7.26
N GLU A 265 -0.99 21.85 -7.60
CA GLU A 265 -0.99 23.26 -7.14
C GLU A 265 -2.29 24.00 -7.45
N SER A 266 -2.93 23.67 -8.58
CA SER A 266 -4.20 24.27 -9.01
C SER A 266 -5.42 23.75 -8.23
N SER A 267 -5.28 22.69 -7.43
CA SER A 267 -6.34 22.06 -6.64
C SER A 267 -5.91 21.94 -5.16
N PRO A 268 -6.09 23.00 -4.34
CA PRO A 268 -5.63 23.01 -2.95
C PRO A 268 -6.15 21.83 -2.11
N LYS A 269 -7.39 21.39 -2.33
CA LYS A 269 -7.97 20.23 -1.66
C LYS A 269 -7.25 18.93 -2.04
N ALA A 270 -6.99 18.69 -3.33
CA ALA A 270 -6.27 17.51 -3.78
C ALA A 270 -4.81 17.53 -3.31
N LEU A 271 -4.15 18.70 -3.35
CA LEU A 271 -2.79 18.88 -2.85
C LEU A 271 -2.70 18.58 -1.35
N ASN A 272 -3.67 19.06 -0.56
CA ASN A 272 -3.73 18.75 0.86
C ASN A 272 -3.90 17.24 1.09
N ALA A 273 -4.84 16.60 0.39
CA ALA A 273 -5.06 15.15 0.49
C ALA A 273 -3.80 14.34 0.15
N TYR A 274 -3.12 14.69 -0.95
CA TYR A 274 -1.86 14.07 -1.36
C TYR A 274 -0.78 14.19 -0.26
N ARG A 275 -0.56 15.40 0.25
CA ARG A 275 0.43 15.65 1.31
C ARG A 275 0.08 14.93 2.61
N SER A 276 -1.19 15.00 3.03
CA SER A 276 -1.68 14.33 4.25
C SER A 276 -1.47 12.83 4.17
N PHE A 277 -1.78 12.21 3.03
CA PHE A 277 -1.49 10.80 2.82
C PHE A 277 0.00 10.50 2.84
N CYS A 278 0.84 11.26 2.14
CA CYS A 278 2.29 11.01 2.10
C CYS A 278 2.93 11.07 3.49
N VAL A 279 2.55 12.06 4.30
CA VAL A 279 2.96 12.18 5.72
C VAL A 279 2.40 11.03 6.54
N GLY A 280 1.11 10.73 6.37
CA GLY A 280 0.45 9.62 7.04
C GLY A 280 1.08 8.27 6.75
N TYR A 281 1.54 8.05 5.52
CA TYR A 281 2.16 6.79 5.09
C TYR A 281 3.53 6.58 5.75
N VAL A 282 4.31 7.66 5.92
CA VAL A 282 5.50 7.62 6.78
C VAL A 282 5.11 7.34 8.24
N GLY A 283 4.04 7.99 8.72
CA GLY A 283 3.48 7.76 10.06
C GLY A 283 3.09 6.31 10.33
N PHE A 284 2.42 5.64 9.39
CA PHE A 284 2.10 4.22 9.46
C PHE A 284 3.36 3.35 9.61
N HIS A 285 4.38 3.61 8.79
CA HIS A 285 5.63 2.83 8.85
C HIS A 285 6.42 3.09 10.14
N ALA A 286 6.39 4.31 10.67
CA ALA A 286 7.02 4.66 11.94
C ALA A 286 6.28 4.06 13.15
N LEU A 287 4.95 3.96 13.07
CA LEU A 287 4.08 3.38 14.11
C LEU A 287 4.25 1.86 14.22
N ASP A 288 4.27 1.16 13.10
CA ASP A 288 4.24 -0.30 13.09
C ASP A 288 5.64 -0.88 13.36
N ALA A 289 5.79 -1.49 14.54
CA ALA A 289 7.01 -2.14 15.00
C ALA A 289 7.54 -3.21 14.02
N ARG A 290 6.73 -3.70 13.07
CA ARG A 290 7.18 -4.62 12.01
C ARG A 290 8.32 -4.05 11.18
N TYR A 291 8.37 -2.73 10.99
CA TYR A 291 9.35 -2.05 10.15
C TYR A 291 10.66 -1.72 10.86
N LYS A 292 10.65 -1.71 12.21
CA LYS A 292 11.83 -1.47 13.05
C LYS A 292 12.54 -0.13 12.80
N LEU A 293 11.80 0.88 12.34
CA LEU A 293 12.34 2.20 12.02
C LEU A 293 12.75 3.00 13.27
N ASP A 294 12.16 2.69 14.42
CA ASP A 294 12.56 3.17 15.75
C ASP A 294 14.06 2.94 16.03
N GLN A 295 14.64 1.91 15.43
CA GLN A 295 16.06 1.60 15.60
C GLN A 295 17.00 2.52 14.81
N LEU A 296 16.50 3.24 13.80
CA LEU A 296 17.33 4.05 12.91
C LEU A 296 17.65 5.43 13.47
N ASN A 297 16.96 5.88 14.53
CA ASN A 297 17.10 7.24 15.09
C ASN A 297 17.00 8.32 14.00
N LEU A 298 15.92 8.25 13.22
CA LEU A 298 15.57 9.19 12.15
C LEU A 298 15.15 10.56 12.70
#